data_AF-A0A8T7LTP1-F1
#
_entry.id   AF-A0A8T7LTP1-F1
#
_cell.length_a   1.000
_cell.length_b   1.000
_cell.length_c   1.000
_cell.angle_alpha   90.00
_cell.angle_beta   90.00
_cell.angle_gamma   90.00
#
_symmetry.space_group_name_H-M   'P 1'
#
loop_
_entity.id
_entity.type
_entity.pdbx_description
1 polymer ?
#
loop_
_entity_poly.entity_id
_entity_poly.type
_entity_poly.pdbx_seq_one_letter_code
_entity_poly.pdbx_strand_id
1 'polypeptide(L)'
;MNMEGFFLNDEPPNPGETLGKLHEKIDPFFETLAENVKGSHIGGRALVLDVLLKPKPALIKDGFADIVVGVTFRDPLYGAGAARDLPRKGKELIDYAHTRFGQYGALPLLLVYPGFFSHMRNEQKQRLGEATGFFERLMAQFNVGELKPEAKNLVLTFGGTRYWDSVFGVNSERSYHFTPLIF
;
A
#
# COMPACT_ATOMS: atom_id res chain seq x y z
N MET A 1 21.38 -14.27 -22.78
CA MET A 1 20.00 -13.81 -22.52
C MET A 1 19.78 -14.00 -21.03
N ASN A 2 20.13 -13.00 -20.23
CA ASN A 2 20.15 -13.11 -18.77
C ASN A 2 18.75 -12.80 -18.22
N MET A 3 18.16 -13.79 -17.54
CA MET A 3 17.00 -13.60 -16.69
C MET A 3 17.49 -13.00 -15.36
N GLU A 4 17.54 -11.69 -15.27
CA GLU A 4 17.77 -11.01 -13.99
C GLU A 4 16.46 -10.88 -13.21
N GLY A 5 16.30 -11.77 -12.23
CA GLY A 5 15.84 -11.44 -10.88
C GLY A 5 14.48 -10.77 -10.71
N PHE A 6 13.40 -11.40 -11.16
CA PHE A 6 12.07 -11.08 -10.64
C PHE A 6 11.90 -11.71 -9.24
N PHE A 7 12.07 -10.90 -8.19
CA PHE A 7 11.56 -11.06 -6.80
C PHE A 7 11.19 -12.48 -6.34
N LEU A 8 12.14 -13.41 -6.41
CA LEU A 8 12.05 -14.75 -5.81
C LEU A 8 13.11 -14.96 -4.71
N ASN A 9 13.68 -13.88 -4.18
CA ASN A 9 14.65 -13.99 -3.10
C ASN A 9 13.92 -14.01 -1.76
N ASP A 10 14.17 -15.07 -0.99
CA ASP A 10 13.71 -15.34 0.38
C ASP A 10 14.25 -14.34 1.43
N GLU A 11 14.66 -13.14 1.05
CA GLU A 11 15.14 -12.10 1.95
C GLU A 11 14.18 -10.90 1.93
N PRO A 12 13.87 -10.32 3.10
CA PRO A 12 13.02 -9.15 3.15
C PRO A 12 13.73 -8.05 2.36
N PRO A 13 13.03 -7.33 1.47
CA PRO A 13 13.69 -6.33 0.66
C PRO A 13 14.30 -5.29 1.60
N ASN A 14 15.57 -4.94 1.39
CA ASN A 14 16.26 -3.95 2.19
C ASN A 14 15.42 -2.65 2.16
N PRO A 15 15.04 -2.04 3.31
CA PRO A 15 14.17 -0.87 3.32
C PRO A 15 14.67 0.27 2.43
N GLY A 16 16.00 0.49 2.35
CA GLY A 16 16.60 1.50 1.47
C GLY A 16 16.50 1.14 -0.02
N GLU A 17 16.63 -0.15 -0.35
CA GLU A 17 16.45 -0.64 -1.73
C GLU A 17 14.98 -0.61 -2.16
N THR A 18 14.06 -0.85 -1.21
CA THR A 18 12.60 -0.79 -1.42
C THR A 18 12.14 0.63 -1.70
N LEU A 19 12.63 1.61 -0.93
CA LEU A 19 12.36 3.02 -1.12
C LEU A 19 12.88 3.51 -2.49
N GLY A 20 14.14 3.19 -2.81
CA GLY A 20 14.73 3.55 -4.11
C GLY A 20 13.95 2.98 -5.30
N LYS A 21 13.60 1.69 -5.25
CA LYS A 21 12.77 1.04 -6.29
C LYS A 21 11.36 1.60 -6.39
N LEU A 22 10.77 2.03 -5.27
CA LEU A 22 9.47 2.69 -5.30
C LEU A 22 9.61 4.04 -6.02
N HIS A 23 10.56 4.89 -5.62
CA HIS A 23 10.78 6.21 -6.21
C HIS A 23 10.95 6.13 -7.72
N GLU A 24 11.86 5.27 -8.21
CA GLU A 24 12.10 5.07 -9.64
C GLU A 24 10.81 4.76 -10.44
N LYS A 25 9.86 4.05 -9.82
CA LYS A 25 8.61 3.64 -10.48
C LYS A 25 7.46 4.62 -10.28
N ILE A 26 7.40 5.32 -9.14
CA ILE A 26 6.26 6.15 -8.76
C ILE A 26 6.43 7.62 -9.15
N ASP A 27 7.68 8.08 -9.25
CA ASP A 27 8.03 9.48 -9.58
C ASP A 27 7.35 10.02 -10.84
N PRO A 28 7.12 9.24 -11.93
CA PRO A 28 6.39 9.77 -13.08
C PRO A 28 4.95 10.18 -12.77
N PHE A 29 4.35 9.60 -11.73
CA PHE A 29 2.91 9.69 -11.45
C PHE A 29 2.59 10.48 -10.18
N PHE A 30 3.49 10.45 -9.20
CA PHE A 30 3.33 11.11 -7.91
C PHE A 30 4.51 12.03 -7.60
N GLU A 31 4.24 13.03 -6.78
CA GLU A 31 5.22 13.87 -6.12
C GLU A 31 5.39 13.40 -4.68
N THR A 32 6.63 13.19 -4.24
CA THR A 32 6.95 12.92 -2.85
C THR A 32 6.90 14.20 -2.04
N LEU A 33 5.99 14.27 -1.07
CA LEU A 33 5.82 15.43 -0.20
C LEU A 33 6.73 15.39 1.02
N ALA A 34 6.89 14.21 1.61
CA ALA A 34 7.71 13.98 2.81
C ALA A 34 8.01 12.50 3.00
N GLU A 35 9.09 12.22 3.73
CA GLU A 35 9.49 10.87 4.14
C GLU A 35 9.60 10.81 5.67
N ASN A 36 9.50 9.60 6.24
CA ASN A 36 9.66 9.34 7.67
C ASN A 36 8.77 10.24 8.54
N VAL A 37 7.50 10.36 8.17
CA VAL A 37 6.55 11.31 8.75
C VAL A 37 6.01 10.74 10.06
N LYS A 38 6.27 11.45 11.16
CA LYS A 38 5.78 11.09 12.49
C LYS A 38 4.26 11.29 12.59
N GLY A 39 3.60 10.32 13.20
CA GLY A 39 2.16 10.31 13.43
C GLY A 39 1.80 10.12 14.89
N SER A 40 0.61 10.64 15.24
CA SER A 40 0.01 10.52 16.56
C SER A 40 -1.29 9.73 16.48
N HIS A 41 -1.25 8.47 16.92
CA HIS A 41 -2.42 7.60 17.01
C HIS A 41 -3.23 7.90 18.27
N ILE A 42 -4.56 7.75 18.23
CA ILE A 42 -5.46 8.03 19.38
C ILE A 42 -5.08 7.24 20.64
N GLY A 43 -4.58 6.01 20.48
CA GLY A 43 -4.06 5.18 21.56
C GLY A 43 -2.66 5.58 22.08
N GLY A 44 -2.15 6.78 21.78
CA GLY A 44 -0.88 7.30 22.29
C GLY A 44 0.38 6.71 21.67
N ARG A 45 0.26 5.83 20.66
CA ARG A 45 1.40 5.25 19.95
C ARG A 45 2.00 6.26 18.97
N ALA A 46 3.32 6.36 18.97
CA ALA A 46 4.07 7.04 17.92
C ALA A 46 4.26 6.08 16.74
N LEU A 47 3.62 6.39 15.61
CA LEU A 47 3.81 5.68 14.35
C LEU A 47 4.63 6.55 13.40
N VAL A 48 5.39 5.91 12.51
CA VAL A 48 6.15 6.61 11.47
C VAL A 48 5.71 6.05 10.12
N LEU A 49 5.19 6.94 9.28
CA LEU A 49 4.85 6.65 7.90
C LEU A 49 6.07 6.83 7.03
N ASP A 50 6.32 5.88 6.14
CA ASP A 50 7.56 5.88 5.37
C ASP A 50 7.56 6.99 4.31
N VAL A 51 6.47 7.19 3.56
CA VAL A 51 6.38 8.22 2.51
C VAL A 51 4.97 8.83 2.43
N LEU A 52 4.90 10.13 2.13
CA LEU A 52 3.70 10.84 1.67
C LEU A 52 3.82 11.22 0.21
N LEU A 53 2.77 10.93 -0.55
CA LEU A 53 2.69 11.17 -1.98
C LEU A 53 1.48 12.04 -2.34
N LYS A 54 1.62 12.84 -3.38
CA LYS A 54 0.53 13.56 -4.05
C LYS A 54 0.48 13.16 -5.52
N PRO A 55 -0.68 12.79 -6.09
CA PRO A 55 -0.77 12.51 -7.52
C PRO A 55 -0.48 13.79 -8.31
N LYS A 56 0.30 13.65 -9.39
CA LYS A 56 0.59 14.76 -10.29
C LYS A 56 -0.66 15.16 -11.08
N PRO A 57 -0.72 16.41 -11.61
CA PRO A 57 -1.88 16.88 -12.38
C PRO A 57 -2.28 15.98 -13.55
N ALA A 58 -1.32 15.34 -14.21
CA ALA A 58 -1.59 14.39 -15.29
C ALA A 58 -2.39 13.17 -14.80
N LEU A 59 -1.97 12.57 -13.69
CA LEU A 59 -2.65 11.42 -13.10
C LEU A 59 -4.07 11.78 -12.59
N ILE A 60 -4.23 12.98 -12.03
CA ILE A 60 -5.55 13.50 -11.62
C ILE A 60 -6.47 13.66 -12.83
N LYS A 61 -5.96 14.21 -13.94
CA LYS A 61 -6.70 14.36 -15.20
C LYS A 61 -7.13 13.00 -15.78
N ASP A 62 -6.33 11.96 -15.56
CA ASP A 62 -6.64 10.59 -15.96
C ASP A 62 -7.66 9.89 -15.03
N GLY A 63 -8.19 10.61 -14.03
CA GLY A 63 -9.29 10.16 -13.17
C GLY A 63 -8.87 9.72 -11.78
N PHE A 64 -7.61 9.88 -11.40
CA PHE A 64 -7.16 9.54 -10.05
C PHE A 64 -7.65 10.61 -9.06
N ALA A 65 -7.99 10.18 -7.84
CA ALA A 65 -8.49 11.10 -6.82
C ALA A 65 -7.42 12.13 -6.42
N ASP A 66 -7.78 13.41 -6.35
CA ASP A 66 -6.86 14.49 -5.92
C ASP A 66 -6.65 14.51 -4.39
N ILE A 67 -5.98 13.49 -3.87
CA ILE A 67 -5.78 13.25 -2.43
C ILE A 67 -4.31 13.09 -2.08
N VAL A 68 -3.95 13.33 -0.82
CA VAL A 68 -2.66 12.91 -0.28
C VAL A 68 -2.75 11.41 0.05
N VAL A 69 -1.72 10.66 -0.33
CA VAL A 69 -1.64 9.22 -0.14
C VAL A 69 -0.47 8.91 0.77
N GLY A 70 -0.71 8.11 1.81
CA GLY A 70 0.36 7.56 2.64
C GLY A 70 0.86 6.24 2.10
N VAL A 71 2.16 6.02 2.14
CA VAL A 71 2.76 4.72 1.78
C VAL A 71 3.58 4.20 2.95
N THR A 72 3.40 2.92 3.27
CA THR A 72 4.24 2.21 4.23
C THR A 72 4.93 0.99 3.62
N PHE A 73 6.20 0.81 3.97
CA PHE A 73 7.02 -0.33 3.59
C PHE A 73 6.95 -1.38 4.68
N ARG A 74 5.94 -2.22 4.60
CA ARG A 74 5.78 -3.35 5.52
C ARG A 74 5.60 -4.59 4.67
N ASP A 75 6.58 -5.49 4.70
CA ASP A 75 6.33 -6.88 4.30
C ASP A 75 5.62 -7.57 5.47
N PRO A 76 4.32 -7.83 5.33
CA PRO A 76 3.53 -8.33 6.41
C PRO A 76 3.54 -9.85 6.46
N LEU A 77 4.21 -10.57 5.55
CA LEU A 77 4.09 -12.03 5.51
C LEU A 77 5.42 -12.78 5.48
N TYR A 78 6.49 -12.05 5.78
CA TYR A 78 7.80 -12.61 6.02
C TYR A 78 7.93 -13.31 7.40
N GLY A 79 8.63 -14.46 7.42
CA GLY A 79 8.98 -15.22 8.63
C GLY A 79 8.12 -16.47 8.94
N ALA A 80 8.65 -17.37 9.76
CA ALA A 80 7.90 -18.54 10.24
C ALA A 80 6.70 -18.10 11.10
N GLY A 81 5.50 -18.60 10.77
CA GLY A 81 4.26 -18.24 11.49
C GLY A 81 3.53 -16.98 10.96
N ALA A 82 4.05 -16.33 9.92
CA ALA A 82 3.50 -15.05 9.43
C ALA A 82 2.02 -15.08 9.03
N ALA A 83 1.49 -16.22 8.57
CA ALA A 83 0.06 -16.38 8.27
C ALA A 83 -0.83 -16.31 9.53
N ARG A 84 -0.33 -16.73 10.70
CA ARG A 84 -1.05 -16.61 11.99
C ARG A 84 -1.10 -15.15 12.47
N ASP A 85 -0.15 -14.34 12.02
CA ASP A 85 -0.05 -12.91 12.35
C ASP A 85 -0.86 -11.99 11.42
N LEU A 86 -1.54 -12.53 10.42
CA LEU A 86 -2.32 -11.76 9.45
C LEU A 86 -3.29 -10.76 10.12
N PRO A 87 -4.10 -11.14 11.12
CA PRO A 87 -5.01 -10.20 11.78
C PRO A 87 -4.27 -9.11 12.56
N ARG A 88 -3.15 -9.47 13.21
CA ARG A 88 -2.32 -8.52 13.96
C ARG A 88 -1.71 -7.46 13.04
N LYS A 89 -1.24 -7.87 11.86
CA LYS A 89 -0.63 -6.98 10.86
C LYS A 89 -1.67 -6.16 10.11
N GLY A 90 -2.83 -6.74 9.80
CA GLY A 90 -3.99 -5.99 9.29
C GLY A 90 -4.43 -4.90 10.27
N LYS A 91 -4.48 -5.22 11.57
CA LYS A 91 -4.75 -4.23 12.63
C LYS A 91 -3.72 -3.10 12.63
N GLU A 92 -2.43 -3.41 12.49
CA GLU A 92 -1.38 -2.38 12.41
C GLU A 92 -1.64 -1.40 11.26
N LEU A 93 -1.97 -1.90 10.06
CA LEU A 93 -2.30 -1.05 8.92
C LEU A 93 -3.54 -0.20 9.13
N ILE A 94 -4.56 -0.77 9.77
CA ILE A 94 -5.77 -0.02 10.17
C ILE A 94 -5.38 1.08 11.17
N ASP A 95 -4.50 0.79 12.13
CA ASP A 95 -4.01 1.79 13.08
C ASP A 95 -3.30 2.95 12.36
N TYR A 96 -2.51 2.65 11.32
CA TYR A 96 -1.91 3.67 10.46
C TYR A 96 -2.97 4.53 9.75
N ALA A 97 -4.02 3.92 9.20
CA ALA A 97 -5.10 4.66 8.54
C ALA A 97 -5.85 5.62 9.49
N HIS A 98 -5.91 5.31 10.79
CA HIS A 98 -6.52 6.15 11.83
C HIS A 98 -5.53 7.10 12.52
N THR A 99 -4.32 7.23 11.98
CA THR A 99 -3.27 8.08 12.57
C THR A 99 -3.21 9.42 11.88
N ARG A 100 -2.99 10.48 12.67
CA ARG A 100 -2.72 11.82 12.15
C ARG A 100 -1.22 12.00 11.94
N PHE A 101 -0.79 12.32 10.72
CA PHE A 101 0.62 12.43 10.35
C PHE A 101 1.05 13.89 10.15
N GLY A 102 1.87 14.39 11.08
CA GLY A 102 2.40 15.75 11.06
C GLY A 102 1.32 16.81 10.76
N GLN A 103 1.64 17.70 9.82
CA GLN A 103 0.72 18.75 9.34
C GLN A 103 -0.34 18.25 8.35
N TYR A 104 -0.22 17.02 7.85
CA TYR A 104 -1.09 16.45 6.80
C TYR A 104 -2.38 15.85 7.38
N GLY A 105 -2.49 15.73 8.70
CA GLY A 105 -3.69 15.20 9.35
C GLY A 105 -3.86 13.70 9.11
N ALA A 106 -5.11 13.22 9.16
CA ALA A 106 -5.42 11.84 8.80
C ALA A 106 -5.49 11.71 7.28
N LEU A 107 -4.97 10.60 6.76
CA LEU A 107 -4.82 10.41 5.33
C LEU A 107 -6.08 9.75 4.74
N PRO A 108 -6.58 10.23 3.59
CA PRO A 108 -7.71 9.59 2.91
C PRO A 108 -7.40 8.17 2.40
N LEU A 109 -6.14 7.85 2.12
CA LEU A 109 -5.72 6.55 1.59
C LEU A 109 -4.33 6.18 2.12
N LEU A 110 -4.22 4.98 2.67
CA LEU A 110 -2.97 4.33 3.06
C LEU A 110 -2.67 3.19 2.09
N LEU A 111 -1.46 3.14 1.55
CA LEU A 111 -0.98 2.08 0.67
C LEU A 111 0.14 1.29 1.34
N VAL A 112 0.07 -0.03 1.23
CA VAL A 112 1.16 -0.92 1.61
C VAL A 112 1.95 -1.29 0.36
N TYR A 113 3.26 -1.05 0.39
CA TYR A 113 4.19 -1.44 -0.68
C TYR A 113 5.21 -2.47 -0.16
N PRO A 114 5.50 -3.56 -0.90
CA PRO A 114 5.10 -3.90 -2.28
C PRO A 114 3.77 -4.68 -2.39
N GLY A 115 2.87 -4.46 -1.44
CA GLY A 115 1.56 -5.11 -1.35
C GLY A 115 1.53 -6.15 -0.23
N PHE A 116 0.43 -6.20 0.50
CA PHE A 116 0.29 -7.07 1.67
C PHE A 116 -0.02 -8.52 1.25
N PHE A 117 -0.94 -8.72 0.30
CA PHE A 117 -1.34 -10.04 -0.21
C PHE A 117 -0.56 -10.49 -1.45
N SER A 118 0.08 -9.56 -2.17
CA SER A 118 0.93 -9.88 -3.32
C SER A 118 2.02 -10.89 -2.96
N HIS A 119 2.60 -10.78 -1.76
CA HIS A 119 3.70 -11.60 -1.26
C HIS A 119 3.27 -12.89 -0.52
N MET A 120 1.97 -13.18 -0.44
CA MET A 120 1.54 -14.49 0.08
C MET A 120 1.99 -15.62 -0.85
N ARG A 121 2.62 -16.65 -0.27
CA ARG A 121 2.89 -17.91 -0.99
C ARG A 121 1.58 -18.58 -1.41
N ASN A 122 1.60 -19.33 -2.51
CA ASN A 122 0.41 -20.03 -3.02
C ASN A 122 -0.22 -20.95 -1.97
N GLU A 123 0.58 -21.65 -1.16
CA GLU A 123 0.08 -22.47 -0.05
C GLU A 123 -0.63 -21.66 1.04
N GLN A 124 -0.17 -20.43 1.31
CA GLN A 124 -0.80 -19.51 2.26
C GLN A 124 -2.12 -18.97 1.67
N LYS A 125 -2.13 -18.60 0.39
CA LYS A 125 -3.35 -18.20 -0.33
C LYS A 125 -4.39 -19.33 -0.38
N GLN A 126 -3.97 -20.57 -0.61
CA GLN A 126 -4.85 -21.74 -0.61
C GLN A 126 -5.40 -22.04 0.79
N ARG A 127 -4.57 -21.94 1.84
CA ARG A 127 -4.99 -22.12 3.24
C ARG A 127 -5.98 -21.05 3.71
N LEU A 128 -5.73 -19.80 3.33
CA LEU A 128 -6.61 -18.69 3.67
C LEU A 128 -7.84 -18.66 2.75
N GLY A 129 -7.73 -19.17 1.53
CA GLY A 129 -8.83 -19.27 0.58
C GLY A 129 -9.60 -17.95 0.44
N GLU A 130 -10.92 -18.05 0.56
CA GLU A 130 -11.86 -16.92 0.55
C GLU A 130 -11.58 -15.85 1.61
N ALA A 131 -10.89 -16.20 2.72
CA ALA A 131 -10.57 -15.25 3.78
C ALA A 131 -9.63 -14.14 3.29
N THR A 132 -8.75 -14.42 2.32
CA THR A 132 -7.87 -13.40 1.73
C THR A 132 -8.68 -12.27 1.11
N GLY A 133 -9.67 -12.60 0.28
CA GLY A 133 -10.55 -11.62 -0.34
C GLY A 133 -11.46 -10.92 0.67
N PHE A 134 -11.83 -11.59 1.76
CA PHE A 134 -12.53 -10.95 2.88
C PHE A 134 -11.65 -9.91 3.58
N PHE A 135 -10.38 -10.24 3.90
CA PHE A 135 -9.46 -9.31 4.52
C PHE A 135 -9.11 -8.11 3.63
N GLU A 136 -8.93 -8.33 2.31
CA GLU A 136 -8.77 -7.23 1.35
C GLU A 136 -9.93 -6.25 1.39
N ARG A 137 -11.16 -6.77 1.38
CA ARG A 137 -12.37 -5.93 1.46
C ARG A 137 -12.49 -5.24 2.82
N LEU A 138 -12.14 -5.92 3.91
CA LEU A 138 -12.14 -5.33 5.25
C LEU A 138 -11.13 -4.18 5.35
N MET A 139 -9.91 -4.37 4.87
CA MET A 139 -8.89 -3.32 4.82
C MET A 139 -9.34 -2.12 3.98
N ALA A 140 -10.02 -2.37 2.86
CA ALA A 140 -10.58 -1.30 2.04
C ALA A 140 -11.66 -0.48 2.75
N GLN A 141 -12.45 -1.06 3.67
CA GLN A 141 -13.37 -0.28 4.52
C GLN A 141 -12.64 0.71 5.43
N PHE A 142 -11.35 0.48 5.69
CA PHE A 142 -10.48 1.36 6.46
C PHE A 142 -9.53 2.18 5.59
N ASN A 143 -9.83 2.35 4.29
CA ASN A 143 -8.98 3.05 3.32
C ASN A 143 -7.53 2.54 3.24
N VAL A 144 -7.35 1.23 3.48
CA VAL A 144 -6.07 0.56 3.27
C VAL A 144 -6.11 -0.17 1.93
N GLY A 145 -5.23 0.24 1.02
CA GLY A 145 -4.99 -0.40 -0.26
C GLY A 145 -3.59 -0.99 -0.35
N GLU A 146 -3.30 -1.59 -1.50
CA GLU A 146 -1.98 -2.11 -1.82
C GLU A 146 -1.42 -1.43 -3.04
N LEU A 147 -0.11 -1.25 -3.03
CA LEU A 147 0.68 -0.84 -4.16
C LEU A 147 1.69 -1.95 -4.43
N LYS A 148 1.61 -2.61 -5.57
CA LYS A 148 2.44 -3.78 -5.86
C LYS A 148 3.09 -3.71 -7.23
N PRO A 149 4.33 -4.21 -7.36
CA PRO A 149 4.93 -4.41 -8.67
C PRO A 149 4.24 -5.59 -9.39
N GLU A 150 3.78 -5.37 -10.61
CA GLU A 150 3.34 -6.45 -11.52
C GLU A 150 4.19 -6.38 -12.79
N ALA A 151 5.19 -7.25 -12.90
CA ALA A 151 6.22 -7.17 -13.92
C ALA A 151 6.92 -5.78 -13.93
N LYS A 152 6.77 -5.01 -15.01
CA LYS A 152 7.28 -3.65 -15.14
C LYS A 152 6.33 -2.59 -14.62
N ASN A 153 5.08 -2.96 -14.31
CA ASN A 153 4.03 -2.05 -13.91
C ASN A 153 4.03 -1.85 -12.40
N LEU A 154 3.43 -0.75 -11.98
CA LEU A 154 3.03 -0.50 -10.62
C LEU A 154 1.50 -0.49 -10.59
N VAL A 155 0.93 -1.32 -9.73
CA VAL A 155 -0.52 -1.54 -9.67
C VAL A 155 -1.01 -1.20 -8.27
N LEU A 156 -2.01 -0.33 -8.20
CA LEU A 156 -2.75 -0.07 -6.97
C LEU A 156 -4.03 -0.90 -6.97
N THR A 157 -4.15 -1.78 -5.97
CA THR A 157 -5.37 -2.54 -5.72
C THR A 157 -6.06 -2.05 -4.45
N PHE A 158 -7.38 -1.91 -4.51
CA PHE A 158 -8.23 -1.50 -3.41
C PHE A 158 -9.42 -2.47 -3.31
N GLY A 159 -9.61 -3.09 -2.14
CA GLY A 159 -10.68 -4.09 -1.94
C GLY A 159 -10.59 -5.30 -2.87
N GLY A 160 -9.37 -5.77 -3.16
CA GLY A 160 -9.10 -6.87 -4.08
C GLY A 160 -9.34 -6.54 -5.56
N THR A 161 -9.57 -5.27 -5.90
CA THR A 161 -9.81 -4.83 -7.28
C THR A 161 -8.73 -3.85 -7.72
N ARG A 162 -8.32 -3.90 -8.98
CA ARG A 162 -7.40 -2.91 -9.59
C ARG A 162 -8.08 -1.55 -9.70
N TYR A 163 -7.51 -0.55 -9.03
CA TYR A 163 -7.95 0.85 -9.11
C TYR A 163 -7.08 1.64 -10.09
N TRP A 164 -5.76 1.45 -10.05
CA TRP A 164 -4.82 2.14 -10.94
C TRP A 164 -3.69 1.21 -11.38
N ASP A 165 -3.22 1.40 -12.61
CA ASP A 165 -2.06 0.74 -13.19
C ASP A 165 -1.19 1.80 -13.88
N SER A 166 0.12 1.76 -13.65
CA SER A 166 1.07 2.72 -14.23
C SER A 166 1.09 2.73 -15.77
N VAL A 167 0.64 1.66 -16.42
CA VAL A 167 0.58 1.53 -17.88
C VAL A 167 -0.84 1.75 -18.40
N PHE A 168 -1.85 1.22 -17.73
CA PHE A 168 -3.24 1.27 -18.22
C PHE A 168 -4.07 2.42 -17.64
N GLY A 169 -3.54 3.17 -16.68
CA GLY A 169 -4.20 4.30 -16.05
C GLY A 169 -5.21 3.88 -14.98
N VAL A 170 -6.18 4.76 -14.72
CA VAL A 170 -7.21 4.53 -13.71
C VAL A 170 -8.32 3.65 -14.28
N ASN A 171 -8.78 2.69 -13.49
CA ASN A 171 -9.90 1.85 -13.85
C ASN A 171 -11.20 2.68 -13.88
N SER A 172 -11.71 2.95 -15.07
CA SER A 172 -12.91 3.78 -15.30
C SER A 172 -14.22 3.11 -14.90
N GLU A 173 -14.23 1.79 -14.68
CA GLU A 173 -15.45 1.05 -14.29
C GLU A 173 -15.83 1.29 -12.82
N ARG A 174 -14.95 1.93 -12.03
CA ARG A 174 -15.18 2.16 -10.61
C ARG A 174 -14.69 3.54 -10.17
N SER A 175 -15.56 4.29 -9.50
CA SER A 175 -15.18 5.49 -8.77
C SER A 175 -15.02 5.16 -7.28
N TYR A 176 -13.93 5.62 -6.69
CA TYR A 176 -13.71 5.55 -5.25
C TYR A 176 -13.68 6.96 -4.67
N HIS A 177 -14.36 7.15 -3.54
CA HIS A 177 -14.31 8.39 -2.78
C HIS A 177 -13.61 8.11 -1.46
N PHE A 178 -12.39 8.62 -1.34
CA PHE A 178 -11.56 8.44 -0.15
C PHE A 178 -11.79 9.61 0.80
N THR A 179 -12.18 9.32 2.03
CA THR A 179 -12.36 10.31 3.10
C THR A 179 -11.52 9.90 4.32
N PRO A 180 -10.81 10.82 4.98
CA PRO A 180 -10.03 10.47 6.17
C PRO A 180 -10.90 9.83 7.24
N LEU A 181 -10.39 8.76 7.86
CA LEU A 181 -11.06 8.06 8.96
C LEU A 181 -10.52 8.60 10.28
N ILE A 182 -11.33 9.37 10.99
CA ILE A 182 -11.03 9.80 12.37
C ILE A 182 -12.29 9.54 13.19
N PHE A 183 -12.15 8.71 14.23
CA PHE A 183 -13.17 8.44 15.22
C PHE A 183 -12.70 8.94 16.59
#